data_AF-A0A285Z092-F1
#
_entry.id   AF-A0A285Z092-F1
#
_cell.length_a   1.000
_cell.length_b   1.000
_cell.length_c   1.000
_cell.angle_alpha   90.00
_cell.angle_beta   90.00
_cell.angle_gamma   90.00
#
_symmetry.space_group_name_H-M   'P 1'
#
loop_
_entity.id
_entity.type
_entity.pdbx_description
1 polymer ?
#
loop_
_entity_poly.entity_id
_entity_poly.type
_entity_poly.pdbx_seq_one_letter_code
_entity_poly.pdbx_strand_id
1 'polypeptide(L)'
;MPETTSIQPKIGPASAQDIEYRAFVRDYGDGRVVLFATATSSYPVGPYEIFFEGGVDDLRLMEKAPVIYYNLVTYQIASWTQGQPLAETPRSITITDAYGPHQVQVEWASVPTNS
;
A
#
# COMPACT_ATOMS: atom_id res chain seq x y z
N MET A 1 7.22 -31.79 23.92
CA MET A 1 8.02 -30.64 23.46
C MET A 1 7.21 -29.98 22.34
N PRO A 2 6.86 -28.70 22.42
CA PRO A 2 6.20 -28.05 21.28
C PRO A 2 7.22 -27.95 20.15
N GLU A 3 6.84 -28.37 18.96
CA GLU A 3 7.64 -28.20 17.75
C GLU A 3 7.80 -26.71 17.48
N THR A 4 9.01 -26.20 17.62
CA THR A 4 9.36 -24.85 17.17
C THR A 4 9.34 -24.89 15.65
N THR A 5 8.22 -24.50 15.03
CA THR A 5 8.16 -24.31 13.58
C THR A 5 9.26 -23.31 13.21
N SER A 6 10.34 -23.80 12.60
CA SER A 6 11.39 -22.95 12.04
C SER A 6 10.74 -22.19 10.88
N ILE A 7 10.33 -20.96 11.12
CA ILE A 7 9.91 -20.04 10.07
C ILE A 7 11.19 -19.72 9.31
N GLN A 8 11.47 -20.47 8.25
CA GLN A 8 12.57 -20.12 7.36
C GLN A 8 12.29 -18.71 6.82
N PRO A 9 13.24 -17.78 6.92
CA PRO A 9 13.03 -16.43 6.42
C PRO A 9 12.81 -16.50 4.90
N LYS A 10 11.61 -16.13 4.43
CA LYS A 10 11.30 -16.09 3.00
C LYS A 10 12.11 -14.96 2.36
N ILE A 11 13.17 -15.30 1.62
CA ILE A 11 13.93 -14.33 0.83
C ILE A 11 13.16 -14.10 -0.47
N GLY A 12 12.58 -12.91 -0.65
CA GLY A 12 11.81 -12.57 -1.85
C GLY A 12 10.85 -11.39 -1.64
N PRO A 13 10.16 -10.96 -2.71
CA PRO A 13 9.07 -10.00 -2.59
C PRO A 13 8.02 -10.44 -1.56
N ALA A 14 7.30 -9.45 -1.02
CA ALA A 14 6.21 -9.66 -0.08
C ALA A 14 5.22 -10.63 -0.71
N SER A 15 4.68 -11.59 0.04
CA SER A 15 3.54 -12.35 -0.48
C SER A 15 2.31 -11.45 -0.59
N ALA A 16 1.31 -11.84 -1.38
CA ALA A 16 0.04 -11.13 -1.45
C ALA A 16 -0.62 -10.93 -0.07
N GLN A 17 -0.32 -11.79 0.92
CA GLN A 17 -0.88 -11.69 2.28
C GLN A 17 -0.09 -10.75 3.18
N ASP A 18 1.13 -10.38 2.79
CA ASP A 18 1.99 -9.49 3.57
C ASP A 18 1.77 -8.01 3.22
N ILE A 19 0.92 -7.72 2.21
CA ILE A 19 0.61 -6.38 1.74
C ILE A 19 -0.83 -6.03 2.14
N GLU A 20 -0.98 -4.94 2.88
CA GLU A 20 -2.28 -4.36 3.19
C GLU A 20 -2.48 -3.08 2.38
N TYR A 21 -3.62 -2.98 1.70
CA TYR A 21 -4.03 -1.81 0.94
C TYR A 21 -5.14 -1.05 1.65
N ARG A 22 -5.05 0.28 1.64
CA ARG A 22 -6.17 1.16 2.01
C ARG A 22 -6.29 2.29 1.00
N ALA A 23 -7.52 2.68 0.70
CA ALA A 23 -7.82 3.82 -0.14
C ALA A 23 -8.78 4.74 0.59
N PHE A 24 -8.53 6.04 0.52
CA PHE A 24 -9.39 7.02 1.15
C PHE A 24 -9.55 8.28 0.32
N VAL A 25 -10.71 8.89 0.46
CA VAL A 25 -10.99 10.22 -0.05
C VAL A 25 -10.89 11.25 1.07
N ARG A 26 -10.33 12.40 0.73
CA ARG A 26 -10.18 13.53 1.64
C ARG A 26 -10.63 14.82 0.96
N ASP A 27 -11.46 15.58 1.67
CA ASP A 27 -11.76 16.97 1.36
C ASP A 27 -10.83 17.87 2.19
N TYR A 28 -10.24 18.89 1.56
CA TYR A 28 -9.39 19.87 2.23
C TYR A 28 -10.13 21.16 2.64
N GLY A 29 -11.46 21.19 2.49
CA GLY A 29 -12.31 22.30 2.90
C GLY A 29 -12.60 23.33 1.79
N ASP A 30 -12.10 23.10 0.57
CA ASP A 30 -12.40 23.88 -0.62
C ASP A 30 -13.41 23.19 -1.56
N GLY A 31 -14.00 22.07 -1.10
CA GLY A 31 -14.94 21.24 -1.85
C GLY A 31 -14.27 20.34 -2.89
N ARG A 32 -12.94 20.34 -3.00
CA ARG A 32 -12.19 19.43 -3.86
C ARG A 32 -11.82 18.19 -3.07
N VAL A 33 -12.30 17.06 -3.56
CA VAL A 33 -11.99 15.74 -3.00
C VAL A 33 -10.82 15.15 -3.76
N VAL A 34 -9.80 14.68 -3.03
CA VAL A 34 -8.69 13.92 -3.59
C VAL A 34 -8.73 12.47 -3.14
N LEU A 35 -8.24 11.58 -3.98
CA LEU A 35 -8.01 10.19 -3.65
C LEU A 35 -6.60 10.00 -3.11
N PHE A 36 -6.48 9.16 -2.10
CA PHE A 36 -5.22 8.69 -1.55
C PHE A 36 -5.24 7.17 -1.45
N ALA A 37 -4.10 6.55 -1.69
CA ALA A 37 -3.90 5.12 -1.49
C ALA A 37 -2.65 4.89 -0.64
N THR A 38 -2.71 3.90 0.24
CA THR A 38 -1.56 3.39 0.99
C THR A 38 -1.40 1.90 0.77
N ALA A 39 -0.15 1.48 0.71
CA ALA A 39 0.22 0.08 0.89
C ALA A 39 1.18 -0.01 2.07
N THR A 40 0.94 -0.96 2.96
CA THR A 40 1.90 -1.33 4.01
C THR A 40 2.32 -2.76 3.81
N SER A 41 3.61 -3.04 4.01
CA SER A 41 4.16 -4.38 3.86
C SER A 41 5.20 -4.68 4.93
N SER A 42 5.27 -5.95 5.35
CA SER A 42 6.33 -6.44 6.24
C SER A 42 7.21 -7.45 5.50
N TYR A 43 8.50 -7.15 5.40
CA TYR A 43 9.49 -8.02 4.78
C TYR A 43 10.27 -8.78 5.86
N PRO A 44 10.27 -10.13 5.83
CA PRO A 44 11.05 -10.91 6.78
C PRO A 44 12.57 -10.85 6.51
N VAL A 45 13.00 -10.55 5.28
CA VAL A 45 14.43 -10.51 4.91
C VAL A 45 14.72 -9.49 3.80
N GLY A 46 15.72 -8.64 4.05
CA GLY A 46 16.26 -7.66 3.09
C GLY A 46 15.33 -6.45 2.90
N PRO A 47 15.87 -5.23 2.69
CA PRO A 47 15.06 -4.03 2.58
C PRO A 47 14.52 -3.90 1.15
N TYR A 48 13.55 -4.75 0.81
CA TYR A 48 12.67 -4.43 -0.32
C TYR A 48 11.98 -3.10 -0.02
N GLU A 49 11.80 -2.32 -1.07
CA GLU A 49 11.08 -1.06 -1.05
C GLU A 49 9.81 -1.20 -1.89
N ILE A 50 8.69 -0.69 -1.38
CA ILE A 50 7.46 -0.55 -2.15
C ILE A 50 7.24 0.90 -2.54
N PHE A 51 6.70 1.09 -3.74
CA PHE A 51 6.30 2.39 -4.24
C PHE A 51 5.17 2.23 -5.26
N PHE A 52 4.40 3.30 -5.46
CA PHE A 52 3.34 3.33 -6.46
C PHE A 52 3.83 3.91 -7.77
N GLU A 53 3.29 3.39 -8.88
CA GLU A 53 3.41 3.97 -10.22
C GLU A 53 2.02 4.07 -10.87
N GLY A 54 1.86 5.01 -11.80
CA GLY A 54 0.62 5.20 -12.56
C GLY A 54 -0.34 6.24 -11.98
N GLY A 55 -1.53 6.27 -12.57
CA GLY A 55 -2.66 7.12 -12.22
C GLY A 55 -3.82 6.33 -11.62
N VAL A 56 -4.98 6.97 -11.46
CA VAL A 56 -6.16 6.35 -10.81
C VAL A 56 -6.67 5.11 -11.56
N ASP A 57 -6.54 5.07 -12.88
CA ASP A 57 -7.06 3.99 -13.73
C ASP A 57 -6.08 2.81 -13.89
N ASP A 58 -4.81 3.02 -13.58
CA ASP A 58 -3.73 2.04 -13.77
C ASP A 58 -2.73 2.00 -12.61
N LEU A 59 -3.21 2.26 -11.39
CA LEU A 59 -2.39 2.32 -10.18
C LEU A 59 -1.72 0.96 -9.91
N ARG A 60 -0.38 0.97 -9.86
CA ARG A 60 0.44 -0.23 -9.64
C ARG A 60 1.27 -0.09 -8.40
N LEU A 61 1.34 -1.16 -7.61
CA LEU A 61 2.33 -1.29 -6.54
C LEU A 61 3.54 -2.05 -7.10
N MET A 62 4.70 -1.42 -7.00
CA MET A 62 5.97 -1.96 -7.47
C MET A 62 6.88 -2.25 -6.28
N GLU A 63 7.67 -3.30 -6.41
CA GLU A 63 8.70 -3.66 -5.44
C GLU A 63 10.09 -3.51 -6.08
N LYS A 64 11.02 -2.90 -5.36
CA LYS A 64 12.42 -2.78 -5.77
C LYS A 64 13.32 -3.56 -4.81
N ALA A 65 14.26 -4.30 -5.40
CA ALA A 65 15.25 -5.06 -4.65
C ALA A 65 16.18 -4.13 -3.84
N PRO A 66 16.60 -4.56 -2.65
CA PRO A 66 17.51 -3.80 -1.80
C PRO A 66 18.87 -3.55 -2.45
N VAL A 67 19.45 -2.39 -2.17
CA VAL A 67 20.79 -2.05 -2.68
C VAL A 67 21.91 -2.46 -1.71
N ILE A 68 21.71 -2.49 -0.36
CA ILE A 68 22.86 -2.54 0.57
C ILE A 68 22.73 -3.39 1.86
N TYR A 69 21.60 -4.01 2.24
CA TYR A 69 21.56 -4.77 3.52
C TYR A 69 20.80 -6.09 3.42
N TYR A 70 21.34 -7.15 4.00
CA TYR A 70 20.63 -8.42 4.20
C TYR A 70 20.47 -8.63 5.71
N ASN A 71 19.34 -9.20 6.16
CA ASN A 71 19.00 -9.53 7.57
C ASN A 71 18.32 -8.45 8.45
N LEU A 72 17.56 -7.50 7.86
CA LEU A 72 16.65 -6.64 8.64
C LEU A 72 15.20 -6.96 8.30
N VAL A 73 14.37 -7.16 9.34
CA VAL A 73 12.91 -7.10 9.19
C VAL A 73 12.58 -5.65 8.86
N THR A 74 11.91 -5.43 7.73
CA THR A 74 11.62 -4.07 7.24
C THR A 74 10.12 -3.89 7.14
N TYR A 75 9.59 -2.87 7.79
CA TYR A 75 8.22 -2.41 7.61
C TYR A 75 8.24 -1.25 6.62
N GLN A 76 7.52 -1.40 5.52
CA GLN A 76 7.47 -0.39 4.47
C GLN A 76 6.06 0.20 4.39
N ILE A 77 6.02 1.48 4.05
CA ILE A 77 4.81 2.19 3.69
C ILE A 77 5.04 2.92 2.38
N ALA A 78 4.14 2.70 1.43
CA ALA A 78 4.04 3.50 0.22
C ALA A 78 2.73 4.28 0.27
N SER A 79 2.77 5.52 -0.19
CA SER A 79 1.57 6.35 -0.36
C SER A 79 1.52 6.96 -1.74
N TRP A 80 0.33 7.02 -2.31
CA TRP A 80 0.03 7.69 -3.56
C TRP A 80 -1.13 8.66 -3.34
N THR A 81 -1.05 9.82 -3.98
CA THR A 81 -2.12 10.81 -3.97
C THR A 81 -2.44 11.19 -5.39
N GLN A 82 -3.72 11.23 -5.74
CA GLN A 82 -4.12 11.75 -7.02
C GLN A 82 -3.77 13.25 -7.11
N GLY A 83 -2.99 13.61 -8.13
CA GLY A 83 -2.55 14.99 -8.32
C GLY A 83 -3.63 15.96 -8.75
N GLN A 84 -4.85 15.48 -9.03
CA GLN A 84 -6.00 16.28 -9.45
C GLN A 84 -7.23 15.93 -8.59
N PRO A 85 -8.13 16.89 -8.36
CA PRO A 85 -9.43 16.59 -7.75
C PRO A 85 -10.19 15.55 -8.55
N LEU A 86 -10.93 14.70 -7.82
CA LEU A 86 -11.87 13.78 -8.42
C LEU A 86 -13.10 14.52 -8.95
N ALA A 87 -13.53 14.19 -10.17
CA ALA A 87 -14.84 14.63 -10.67
C ALA A 87 -15.98 13.89 -9.96
N GLU A 88 -15.78 12.61 -9.68
CA GLU A 88 -16.70 11.76 -8.92
C GLU A 88 -15.90 10.89 -7.95
N THR A 89 -16.46 10.64 -6.77
CA THR A 89 -15.83 9.78 -5.76
C THR A 89 -16.04 8.31 -6.11
N PRO A 90 -14.99 7.55 -6.47
CA PRO A 90 -15.14 6.13 -6.74
C PRO A 90 -15.45 5.37 -5.45
N ARG A 91 -16.26 4.30 -5.55
CA ARG A 91 -16.52 3.39 -4.42
C ARG A 91 -15.34 2.47 -4.11
N SER A 92 -14.56 2.15 -5.14
CA SER A 92 -13.37 1.31 -5.05
C SER A 92 -12.36 1.70 -6.13
N ILE A 93 -11.10 1.42 -5.89
CA ILE A 93 -10.04 1.48 -6.91
C ILE A 93 -9.42 0.11 -7.12
N THR A 94 -8.76 -0.06 -8.27
CA THR A 94 -7.98 -1.25 -8.55
C THR A 94 -6.51 -0.92 -8.36
N ILE A 95 -5.81 -1.69 -7.53
CA ILE A 95 -4.35 -1.63 -7.38
C ILE A 95 -3.79 -2.93 -7.96
N THR A 96 -2.86 -2.85 -8.90
CA THR A 96 -2.23 -4.04 -9.47
C THR A 96 -0.82 -4.22 -8.91
N ASP A 97 -0.52 -5.41 -8.39
CA ASP A 97 0.84 -5.78 -7.97
C ASP A 97 1.34 -7.03 -8.73
N ALA A 98 2.45 -7.61 -8.28
CA ALA A 98 3.02 -8.83 -8.88
C ALA A 98 2.10 -10.07 -8.81
N TYR A 99 1.06 -10.04 -7.97
CA TYR A 99 0.08 -11.11 -7.78
C TYR A 99 -1.25 -10.86 -8.52
N GLY A 100 -1.42 -9.69 -9.13
CA GLY A 100 -2.57 -9.35 -9.95
C GLY A 100 -3.36 -8.14 -9.43
N PRO A 101 -4.58 -7.94 -9.92
CA PRO A 101 -5.42 -6.81 -9.53
C PRO A 101 -6.13 -7.05 -8.19
N HIS A 102 -6.12 -6.03 -7.34
CA HIS A 102 -6.79 -5.99 -6.03
C HIS A 102 -7.82 -4.86 -6.02
N GLN A 103 -9.07 -5.20 -5.70
CA GLN A 103 -10.13 -4.21 -5.56
C GLN A 103 -10.15 -3.68 -4.12
N VAL A 104 -9.83 -2.39 -3.96
CA VAL A 104 -9.71 -1.73 -2.65
C VAL A 104 -10.88 -0.77 -2.48
N GLN A 105 -11.66 -0.95 -1.41
CA GLN A 105 -12.77 -0.04 -1.10
C GLN A 105 -12.24 1.34 -0.70
N VAL A 106 -12.92 2.37 -1.17
CA VAL A 106 -12.56 3.76 -0.87
C VAL A 106 -13.39 4.23 0.31
N GLU A 107 -12.71 4.60 1.38
CA GLU A 107 -13.31 5.10 2.61
C GLU A 107 -13.20 6.63 2.69
N TRP A 108 -14.11 7.27 3.44
CA TRP A 108 -13.90 8.68 3.80
C TRP A 108 -12.87 8.76 4.90
N ALA A 109 -11.80 9.54 4.66
CA ALA A 109 -10.84 9.83 5.71
C ALA A 109 -11.57 10.55 6.85
N SER A 110 -11.72 9.87 7.98
CA SER A 110 -12.31 10.47 9.17
C SER A 110 -11.49 11.69 9.57
N VAL A 111 -12.10 12.87 9.56
CA VAL A 111 -11.50 14.07 10.13
C VAL A 111 -11.38 13.81 11.64
N PRO A 112 -10.18 13.85 12.24
CA PRO A 112 -10.08 13.80 13.69
C PRO A 112 -10.78 15.04 14.24
N THR A 113 -11.98 14.87 14.77
CA THR A 113 -12.66 15.88 15.57
C THR A 113 -11.89 16.01 16.87
N ASN A 114 -11.00 17.01 16.95
CA ASN A 114 -10.49 17.49 18.22
C ASN A 114 -11.70 17.94 19.04
N SER A 115 -12.05 17.12 20.03
CA SER A 115 -13.05 17.45 21.07
C SER A 115 -12.36 18.22 22.18
#